data_AF-A0A085MQZ3-F1
#
_entry.id   AF-A0A085MQZ3-F1
#
_cell.length_a   1.000
_cell.length_b   1.000
_cell.length_c   1.000
_cell.angle_alpha   90.00
_cell.angle_beta   90.00
_cell.angle_gamma   90.00
#
_symmetry.space_group_name_H-M   'P 1'
#
loop_
_entity.id
_entity.type
_entity.pdbx_description
1 polymer ?
#
loop_
_entity_poly.entity_id
_entity_poly.type
_entity_poly.pdbx_seq_one_letter_code
_entity_poly.pdbx_strand_id
1 'polypeptide(L)'
;CDRLSSYGDFVALSDSCDLATAQLIAKEVSDGVIAPGYHPKALEVLKRKKKGSFCVLHIDANYVPDELELRTVFGVNMKQKRNNVQITKEKVFKWFGSKSKSLADETACDLTLAAIAVKYAQSNSVCLAKSGQTIGIGTGQQSRIGCVRLACEKAENW
;
A
#
# COMPACT_ATOMS: atom_id res chain seq x y z
N CYS A 1 -2.58 -6.87 6.86
CA CYS A 1 -3.40 -8.07 6.54
C CYS A 1 -2.71 -9.36 6.98
N ASP A 2 -1.39 -9.49 6.89
CA ASP A 2 -0.65 -10.74 7.11
C ASP A 2 0.58 -10.47 7.99
N ARG A 3 0.56 -10.95 9.25
CA ARG A 3 1.60 -10.66 10.25
C ARG A 3 2.96 -11.24 9.89
N LEU A 4 2.98 -12.41 9.23
CA LEU A 4 4.23 -13.06 8.82
C LEU A 4 4.90 -12.25 7.71
N SER A 5 4.12 -11.78 6.74
CA SER A 5 4.62 -10.94 5.65
C SER A 5 5.04 -9.54 6.12
N SER A 6 4.45 -9.03 7.22
CA SER A 6 4.78 -7.72 7.79
C SER A 6 6.03 -7.71 8.69
N TYR A 7 6.63 -8.88 8.97
CA TYR A 7 7.85 -8.94 9.77
C TYR A 7 9.02 -8.30 9.00
N GLY A 8 9.49 -7.13 9.45
CA GLY A 8 10.49 -6.34 8.74
C GLY A 8 9.92 -5.48 7.61
N ASP A 9 8.67 -5.04 7.76
CA ASP A 9 8.02 -4.16 6.78
C ASP A 9 8.65 -2.76 6.67
N PHE A 10 8.18 -2.01 5.68
CA PHE A 10 8.43 -0.56 5.57
C PHE A 10 7.09 0.17 5.60
N VAL A 11 6.83 0.90 6.68
CA VAL A 11 5.54 1.56 6.94
C VAL A 11 5.44 2.85 6.16
N ALA A 12 4.28 3.13 5.55
CA ALA A 12 3.97 4.42 4.95
C ALA A 12 2.70 5.01 5.60
N LEU A 13 2.77 6.29 5.99
CA LEU A 13 1.65 7.02 6.61
C LEU A 13 1.25 8.20 5.72
N SER A 14 -0.06 8.38 5.50
CA SER A 14 -0.61 9.52 4.77
C SER A 14 -0.57 10.82 5.56
N ASP A 15 -0.47 10.72 6.88
CA ASP A 15 -0.58 11.82 7.83
C ASP A 15 0.60 11.83 8.81
N SER A 16 0.72 12.89 9.61
CA SER A 16 1.76 12.99 10.62
C SER A 16 1.66 11.84 11.62
N CYS A 17 2.79 11.18 11.87
CA CYS A 17 2.87 10.09 12.83
C CYS A 17 2.70 10.61 14.26
N ASP A 18 1.66 10.14 14.94
CA ASP A 18 1.38 10.45 16.32
C ASP A 18 2.04 9.45 17.30
N LEU A 19 1.90 9.71 18.60
CA LEU A 19 2.54 8.88 19.62
C LEU A 19 1.97 7.46 19.66
N ALA A 20 0.66 7.31 19.47
CA ALA A 20 0.01 6.00 19.51
C ALA A 20 0.51 5.11 18.37
N THR A 21 0.57 5.66 17.15
CA THR A 21 1.10 4.96 15.97
C THR A 21 2.57 4.59 16.17
N ALA A 22 3.40 5.53 16.64
CA ALA A 22 4.82 5.27 16.89
C ALA A 22 5.04 4.17 17.94
N GLN A 23 4.21 4.10 18.97
CA GLN A 23 4.28 3.05 19.99
C GLN A 23 3.92 1.67 19.43
N LEU A 24 2.98 1.58 18.49
CA LEU A 24 2.67 0.33 17.79
C LEU A 24 3.86 -0.12 16.94
N ILE A 25 4.39 0.77 16.09
CA ILE A 25 5.56 0.49 15.23
C ILE A 25 6.78 0.08 16.08
N ALA A 26 6.98 0.70 17.24
CA ALA A 26 8.12 0.41 18.11
C ALA A 26 8.12 -1.04 18.65
N LYS A 27 6.93 -1.61 18.90
CA LYS A 27 6.76 -2.97 19.44
C LYS A 27 6.98 -4.06 18.39
N GLU A 28 6.59 -3.82 17.15
CA GLU A 28 6.67 -4.80 16.07
C GLU A 28 8.07 -4.87 15.46
N VAL A 29 8.37 -5.88 14.63
CA VAL A 29 9.60 -5.86 13.83
C VAL A 29 9.32 -5.15 12.51
N SER A 30 10.01 -4.04 12.28
CA SER A 30 9.86 -3.17 11.10
C SER A 30 11.22 -2.59 10.73
N ASP A 31 11.44 -2.37 9.44
CA ASP A 31 12.70 -1.87 8.87
C ASP A 31 12.74 -0.36 8.70
N GLY A 32 11.58 0.27 8.50
CA GLY A 32 11.51 1.73 8.44
C GLY A 32 10.09 2.28 8.39
N VAL A 33 10.00 3.59 8.44
CA VAL A 33 8.75 4.33 8.25
C VAL A 33 8.98 5.59 7.42
N ILE A 34 8.03 5.90 6.55
CA ILE A 34 7.95 7.16 5.80
C ILE A 34 6.62 7.85 6.10
N ALA A 35 6.67 9.15 6.41
CA ALA A 35 5.49 9.97 6.69
C ALA A 35 5.73 11.44 6.30
N PRO A 36 4.67 12.23 6.06
CA PRO A 36 4.80 13.66 5.81
C PRO A 36 5.15 14.49 7.07
N GLY A 37 5.19 13.85 8.24
CA GLY A 37 5.52 14.51 9.50
C GLY A 37 5.56 13.54 10.67
N TYR A 38 6.17 13.99 11.76
CA TYR A 38 6.25 13.23 13.02
C TYR A 38 6.07 14.18 14.19
N HIS A 39 5.18 13.84 15.13
CA HIS A 39 5.11 14.56 16.39
C HIS A 39 6.41 14.36 17.18
N PRO A 40 6.88 15.35 17.97
CA PRO A 40 8.17 15.25 18.68
C PRO A 40 8.29 13.98 19.54
N LYS A 41 7.23 13.62 20.28
CA LYS A 41 7.20 12.40 21.09
C LYS A 41 7.20 11.12 20.26
N ALA A 42 6.57 11.13 19.09
CA ALA A 42 6.55 10.00 18.17
C ALA A 42 7.95 9.75 17.60
N LEU A 43 8.63 10.81 17.16
CA LEU A 43 9.98 10.75 16.63
C LEU A 43 10.99 10.22 17.66
N GLU A 44 10.89 10.66 18.92
CA GLU A 44 11.74 10.16 20.02
C GLU A 44 11.60 8.65 20.25
N VAL A 45 10.37 8.11 20.14
CA VAL A 45 10.12 6.67 20.26
C VAL A 45 10.74 5.92 19.08
N LEU A 46 10.48 6.38 17.85
CA LEU A 46 10.97 5.72 16.64
C LEU A 46 12.50 5.73 16.54
N LYS A 47 13.16 6.83 16.94
CA LYS A 47 14.62 6.92 16.97
C LYS A 47 15.30 5.88 17.86
N ARG A 48 14.65 5.41 18.92
CA ARG A 48 15.24 4.41 19.84
C ARG A 48 15.17 2.99 19.27
N LYS A 49 14.28 2.75 18.31
CA LYS A 49 14.10 1.44 17.69
C LYS A 49 15.38 1.00 16.98
N LYS A 50 15.61 -0.33 16.93
CA LYS A 50 16.85 -0.94 16.40
C LYS A 50 18.13 -0.31 16.97
N LYS A 51 18.14 0.04 18.27
CA LYS A 51 19.29 0.65 18.94
C LYS A 51 19.79 1.95 18.27
N GLY A 52 18.87 2.76 17.73
CA GLY A 52 19.23 4.01 17.05
C GLY A 52 19.28 3.94 15.53
N SER A 53 19.26 2.74 14.93
CA SER A 53 19.43 2.57 13.47
C SER A 53 18.14 2.39 12.69
N PHE A 54 16.98 2.60 13.30
CA PHE A 54 15.70 2.50 12.59
C PHE A 54 15.55 3.61 11.54
N CYS A 55 15.17 3.24 10.32
CA CYS A 55 15.06 4.18 9.21
C CYS A 55 13.78 5.02 9.33
N VAL A 56 13.92 6.33 9.50
CA VAL A 56 12.80 7.28 9.59
C VAL A 56 12.95 8.30 8.46
N LEU A 57 12.01 8.28 7.51
CA LEU A 57 12.03 9.13 6.33
C LEU A 57 10.90 10.16 6.37
N HIS A 58 11.23 11.40 6.05
CA HIS A 58 10.25 12.45 5.83
C HIS A 58 10.00 12.64 4.34
N ILE A 59 8.74 12.71 3.92
CA ILE A 59 8.35 13.03 2.54
C ILE A 59 7.66 14.39 2.48
N ASP A 60 7.99 15.21 1.49
CA ASP A 60 7.17 16.39 1.19
C ASP A 60 5.87 15.94 0.51
N ALA A 61 4.73 16.18 1.16
CA ALA A 61 3.41 15.82 0.62
C ALA A 61 3.07 16.55 -0.69
N ASN A 62 3.74 17.66 -0.99
CA ASN A 62 3.54 18.43 -2.22
C ASN A 62 4.49 18.01 -3.35
N TYR A 63 5.41 17.07 -3.11
CA TYR A 63 6.32 16.59 -4.14
C TYR A 63 5.54 15.90 -5.27
N VAL A 64 5.81 16.31 -6.51
CA VAL A 64 5.26 15.70 -7.72
C VAL A 64 6.42 15.14 -8.54
N PRO A 65 6.42 13.82 -8.84
CA PRO A 65 7.47 13.22 -9.67
C PRO A 65 7.31 13.59 -11.15
N ASP A 66 8.40 13.48 -11.91
CA ASP A 66 8.41 13.66 -13.36
C ASP A 66 7.44 12.70 -14.07
N GLU A 67 6.91 13.14 -15.22
CA GLU A 67 6.00 12.30 -16.02
C GLU A 67 6.68 11.07 -16.63
N LEU A 68 7.99 11.13 -16.85
CA LEU A 68 8.76 10.07 -17.50
C LEU A 68 9.63 9.35 -16.47
N GLU A 69 9.55 8.02 -16.47
CA GLU A 69 10.41 7.16 -15.67
C GLU A 69 11.32 6.34 -16.59
N LEU A 70 12.53 6.05 -16.09
CA LEU A 70 13.55 5.29 -16.79
C LEU A 70 14.02 4.13 -15.92
N ARG A 71 14.12 2.94 -16.53
CA ARG A 71 14.71 1.75 -15.92
C ARG A 71 15.77 1.19 -16.86
N THR A 72 16.93 0.83 -16.32
CA THR A 72 17.97 0.14 -17.06
C THR A 72 17.84 -1.37 -16.85
N VAL A 73 17.82 -2.13 -17.93
CA VAL A 73 17.79 -3.60 -17.92
C VAL A 73 18.84 -4.09 -18.90
N PHE A 74 19.84 -4.81 -18.38
CA PHE A 74 20.92 -5.39 -19.19
C PHE A 74 21.62 -4.35 -20.10
N GLY A 75 21.92 -3.17 -19.56
CA GLY A 75 22.56 -2.07 -20.29
C GLY A 75 21.63 -1.28 -21.23
N VAL A 76 20.39 -1.72 -21.41
CA VAL A 76 19.39 -1.03 -22.24
C VAL A 76 18.48 -0.16 -21.37
N ASN A 77 18.27 1.09 -21.79
CA ASN A 77 17.38 2.02 -21.11
C ASN A 77 15.94 1.89 -21.65
N MET A 78 15.01 1.54 -20.77
CA MET A 78 13.57 1.53 -21.03
C MET A 78 12.95 2.79 -20.42
N LYS A 79 12.32 3.63 -21.25
CA LYS A 79 11.70 4.89 -20.82
C LYS A 79 10.20 4.85 -21.13
N GLN A 80 9.37 5.24 -20.17
CA GLN A 80 7.92 5.27 -20.33
C GLN A 80 7.29 6.45 -19.56
N LYS A 81 6.04 6.78 -19.89
CA LYS A 81 5.23 7.64 -19.02
C LYS A 81 4.85 6.86 -17.77
N ARG A 82 5.02 7.44 -16.58
CA ARG A 82 4.64 6.82 -15.31
C ARG A 82 3.13 6.61 -15.21
N ASN A 83 2.71 5.66 -14.38
CA ASN A 83 1.29 5.39 -14.14
C ASN A 83 0.61 6.45 -13.23
N ASN A 84 0.17 7.55 -13.84
CA ASN A 84 -0.54 8.67 -13.19
C ASN A 84 -2.06 8.43 -13.02
N VAL A 85 -2.58 7.21 -13.26
CA VAL A 85 -4.02 6.96 -13.15
C VAL A 85 -4.47 7.17 -11.70
N GLN A 86 -5.34 8.15 -11.50
CA GLN A 86 -6.02 8.39 -10.21
C GLN A 86 -7.19 7.42 -10.06
N ILE A 87 -7.18 6.63 -8.99
CA ILE A 87 -8.27 5.70 -8.65
C ILE A 87 -9.11 6.40 -7.58
N THR A 88 -10.38 6.62 -7.88
CA THR A 88 -11.33 7.35 -7.04
C THR A 88 -12.61 6.54 -6.97
N LYS A 89 -13.40 6.77 -5.92
CA LYS A 89 -14.66 6.07 -5.71
C LYS A 89 -15.62 6.25 -6.88
N GLU A 90 -15.66 7.46 -7.44
CA GLU A 90 -16.48 7.82 -8.60
C GLU A 90 -16.07 7.03 -9.84
N LYS A 91 -14.77 6.79 -10.05
CA LYS A 91 -14.28 5.96 -11.14
C LYS A 91 -14.59 4.48 -10.93
N VAL A 92 -14.50 4.00 -9.69
CA VAL A 92 -14.89 2.63 -9.35
C VAL A 92 -16.36 2.40 -9.66
N PHE A 93 -17.27 3.31 -9.29
CA PHE A 93 -18.68 3.22 -9.68
C PHE A 93 -18.85 3.10 -11.20
N LYS A 94 -18.11 3.89 -11.99
CA LYS A 94 -18.17 3.84 -13.47
C LYS A 94 -17.75 2.49 -14.05
N TRP A 95 -16.87 1.73 -13.39
CA TRP A 95 -16.47 0.39 -13.86
C TRP A 95 -17.65 -0.60 -13.92
N PHE A 96 -18.69 -0.38 -13.12
CA PHE A 96 -19.86 -1.26 -13.06
C PHE A 96 -21.02 -0.81 -13.97
N GLY A 97 -20.84 0.30 -14.72
CA GLY A 97 -21.83 0.79 -15.68
C GLY A 97 -23.22 0.94 -15.07
N SER A 98 -24.22 0.27 -15.66
CA SER A 98 -25.61 0.29 -15.18
C SER A 98 -25.82 -0.32 -13.79
N LYS A 99 -24.90 -1.17 -13.31
CA LYS A 99 -24.93 -1.78 -11.97
C LYS A 99 -24.37 -0.87 -10.87
N SER A 100 -23.88 0.32 -11.22
CA SER A 100 -23.34 1.29 -10.25
C SER A 100 -24.37 1.72 -9.20
N LYS A 101 -25.66 1.83 -9.56
CA LYS A 101 -26.75 2.27 -8.67
C LYS A 101 -27.04 1.31 -7.52
N SER A 102 -26.65 0.04 -7.63
CA SER A 102 -26.85 -0.98 -6.59
C SER A 102 -25.62 -1.22 -5.72
N LEU A 103 -24.50 -0.53 -6.00
CA LEU A 103 -23.27 -0.73 -5.24
C LEU A 103 -23.33 0.07 -3.94
N ALA A 104 -23.26 -0.62 -2.80
CA ALA A 104 -23.21 0.04 -1.51
C ALA A 104 -21.94 0.90 -1.38
N ASP A 105 -22.06 1.98 -0.62
CA ASP A 105 -20.99 2.97 -0.43
C ASP A 105 -19.72 2.34 0.21
N GLU A 106 -19.92 1.41 1.13
CA GLU A 106 -18.87 0.61 1.77
C GLU A 106 -18.16 -0.29 0.76
N THR A 107 -18.91 -0.98 -0.12
CA THR A 107 -18.32 -1.82 -1.17
C THR A 107 -17.50 -0.99 -2.15
N ALA A 108 -17.97 0.21 -2.49
CA ALA A 108 -17.19 1.13 -3.33
C ALA A 108 -15.91 1.60 -2.64
N CYS A 109 -15.94 1.80 -1.31
CA CYS A 109 -14.74 2.11 -0.52
C CYS A 109 -13.73 0.96 -0.58
N ASP A 110 -14.17 -0.27 -0.28
CA ASP A 110 -13.32 -1.46 -0.30
C ASP A 110 -12.72 -1.73 -1.68
N LEU A 111 -13.52 -1.58 -2.74
CA LEU A 111 -13.05 -1.73 -4.13
C LEU A 111 -12.04 -0.64 -4.52
N THR A 112 -12.23 0.59 -4.05
CA THR A 112 -11.28 1.69 -4.27
C THR A 112 -9.95 1.38 -3.60
N LEU A 113 -9.98 0.94 -2.35
CA LEU A 113 -8.79 0.55 -1.59
C LEU A 113 -8.07 -0.64 -2.25
N ALA A 114 -8.81 -1.70 -2.63
CA ALA A 114 -8.24 -2.87 -3.31
C ALA A 114 -7.60 -2.48 -4.65
N ALA A 115 -8.24 -1.60 -5.42
CA ALA A 115 -7.72 -1.11 -6.69
C ALA A 115 -6.43 -0.29 -6.54
N ILE A 116 -6.36 0.57 -5.51
CA ILE A 116 -5.13 1.30 -5.18
C ILE A 116 -4.02 0.31 -4.76
N ALA A 117 -4.33 -0.68 -3.92
CA ALA A 117 -3.36 -1.68 -3.49
C ALA A 117 -2.78 -2.47 -4.67
N VAL A 118 -3.61 -2.95 -5.61
CA VAL A 118 -3.11 -3.70 -6.78
C VAL A 118 -2.33 -2.83 -7.77
N LYS A 119 -2.60 -1.51 -7.84
CA LYS A 119 -1.83 -0.57 -8.67
C LYS A 119 -0.35 -0.54 -8.28
N TYR A 120 -0.04 -0.71 -6.99
CA TYR A 120 1.32 -0.68 -6.46
C TYR A 120 1.88 -2.08 -6.12
N ALA A 121 1.11 -3.15 -6.35
CA ALA A 121 1.58 -4.52 -6.19
C ALA A 121 2.29 -5.03 -7.46
N GLN A 122 3.27 -5.92 -7.31
CA GLN A 122 3.93 -6.53 -8.45
C GLN A 122 2.95 -7.41 -9.23
N SER A 123 2.94 -7.23 -10.56
CA SER A 123 1.99 -7.95 -11.42
C SER A 123 2.41 -9.42 -11.64
N ASN A 124 1.46 -10.33 -11.88
CA ASN A 124 0.02 -10.12 -11.77
C ASN A 124 -0.43 -10.15 -10.30
N SER A 125 -1.45 -9.34 -9.98
CA SER A 125 -1.96 -9.16 -8.63
C SER A 125 -3.49 -9.25 -8.54
N VAL A 126 -3.98 -9.68 -7.37
CA VAL A 126 -5.39 -9.74 -6.97
C VAL A 126 -5.46 -9.34 -5.50
N CYS A 127 -6.39 -8.45 -5.14
CA CYS A 127 -6.58 -7.99 -3.77
C CYS A 127 -8.04 -8.19 -3.35
N LEU A 128 -8.22 -8.74 -2.15
CA LEU A 128 -9.48 -8.82 -1.42
C LEU A 128 -9.44 -7.77 -0.31
N ALA A 129 -10.49 -6.97 -0.21
CA ALA A 129 -10.65 -5.95 0.81
C ALA A 129 -12.01 -6.10 1.49
N LYS A 130 -12.06 -5.71 2.77
CA LYS A 130 -13.26 -5.72 3.59
C LYS A 130 -13.10 -4.68 4.69
N SER A 131 -14.15 -3.91 4.96
CA SER A 131 -14.21 -2.98 6.09
C SER A 131 -13.07 -1.95 6.11
N GLY A 132 -12.69 -1.43 4.94
CA GLY A 132 -11.68 -0.38 4.81
C GLY A 132 -10.22 -0.87 4.91
N GLN A 133 -9.97 -2.17 4.75
CA GLN A 133 -8.61 -2.73 4.75
C GLN A 133 -8.45 -3.89 3.78
N THR A 134 -7.21 -4.18 3.41
CA THR A 134 -6.88 -5.42 2.70
C THR A 134 -6.98 -6.60 3.67
N ILE A 135 -7.57 -7.71 3.20
CA ILE A 135 -7.66 -8.97 3.96
C ILE A 135 -6.84 -10.07 3.28
N GLY A 136 -6.59 -9.97 1.97
CA GLY A 136 -5.71 -10.88 1.26
C GLY A 136 -5.20 -10.25 -0.03
N ILE A 137 -3.92 -10.42 -0.34
CA ILE A 137 -3.33 -9.93 -1.58
C ILE A 137 -2.37 -10.96 -2.17
N GLY A 138 -2.64 -11.34 -3.43
CA GLY A 138 -1.74 -12.11 -4.28
C GLY A 138 -0.98 -11.20 -5.22
N THR A 139 0.30 -11.48 -5.42
CA THR A 139 1.25 -10.64 -6.17
C THR A 139 2.32 -11.50 -6.84
N GLY A 140 2.85 -11.04 -7.97
CA GLY A 140 3.95 -11.70 -8.70
C GLY A 140 3.58 -13.04 -9.35
N GLN A 141 2.29 -13.34 -9.49
CA GLN A 141 1.84 -14.62 -10.04
C GLN A 141 1.71 -14.58 -11.56
N GLN A 142 1.95 -15.71 -12.23
CA GLN A 142 1.80 -15.85 -13.68
C GLN A 142 0.37 -16.24 -14.06
N SER A 143 -0.24 -17.18 -13.33
CA SER A 143 -1.61 -17.63 -13.53
C SER A 143 -2.60 -16.72 -12.80
N ARG A 144 -3.61 -16.22 -13.52
CA ARG A 144 -4.69 -15.41 -12.92
C ARG A 144 -5.43 -16.19 -11.83
N ILE A 145 -5.80 -17.44 -12.10
CA ILE A 145 -6.51 -18.29 -11.13
C ILE A 145 -5.60 -18.62 -9.95
N GLY A 146 -4.31 -18.87 -10.20
CA GLY A 146 -3.32 -19.05 -9.13
C GLY A 146 -3.24 -17.85 -8.20
N CYS A 147 -3.24 -16.64 -8.77
CA CYS A 147 -3.23 -15.39 -8.01
C CYS A 147 -4.49 -15.20 -7.15
N VAL A 148 -5.66 -15.59 -7.67
CA VAL A 148 -6.92 -15.54 -6.92
C VAL A 148 -6.87 -16.51 -5.73
N ARG A 149 -6.45 -17.76 -5.95
CA ARG A 149 -6.34 -18.77 -4.88
C ARG A 149 -5.42 -18.30 -3.77
N LEU A 150 -4.26 -17.75 -4.11
CA LEU A 150 -3.30 -17.21 -3.12
C LEU A 150 -3.89 -16.04 -2.33
N ALA A 151 -4.62 -15.14 -2.99
CA ALA A 151 -5.28 -14.04 -2.29
C ALA A 151 -6.39 -14.54 -1.34
N CYS A 152 -7.18 -15.55 -1.76
CA CYS A 152 -8.22 -16.16 -0.94
C CYS A 152 -7.63 -16.88 0.28
N GLU A 153 -6.56 -17.66 0.11
CA GLU A 153 -5.89 -18.36 1.22
C GLU A 153 -5.41 -17.36 2.28
N LYS A 154 -4.88 -16.20 1.88
CA LYS A 154 -4.52 -15.14 2.82
C LYS A 154 -5.73 -14.55 3.53
N ALA A 155 -6.85 -14.37 2.83
CA ALA A 155 -8.09 -13.85 3.40
C ALA A 155 -8.78 -14.85 4.34
N GLU A 156 -8.61 -16.16 4.14
CA GLU A 156 -9.10 -17.20 5.05
C GLU A 156 -8.30 -17.26 6.36
N ASN A 157 -7.01 -16.90 6.31
CA ASN A 157 -6.13 -16.82 7.47
C ASN A 157 -6.18 -15.47 8.20
N TRP A 158 -6.90 -14.49 7.67
CA TRP A 158 -7.06 -13.15 8.23
C TRP A 158 -8.12 -13.12 9.33
#